data_AF-A0A738X955-F1
#
_entry.id   AF-A0A738X955-F1
#
_cell.length_a   1.000
_cell.length_b   1.000
_cell.length_c   1.000
_cell.angle_alpha   90.00
_cell.angle_beta   90.00
_cell.angle_gamma   90.00
#
_symmetry.space_group_name_H-M   'P 1'
#
loop_
_entity.id
_entity.type
_entity.pdbx_description
1 polymer ?
#
loop_
_entity_poly.entity_id
_entity_poly.type
_entity_poly.pdbx_seq_one_letter_code
_entity_poly.pdbx_strand_id
1 'polypeptide(L)'
;MNMSQTQRAYFHMMAKPVSYRCNLHCEYCFYLEKETMLNARKSPKQTMSDSMLRRYIRDYLRSHAGDTVDFAWQGGEPTLAGLDFYRKAVAYQQQYADGKTITNSFQTNAIAINRQWADFFAENRFLIGVSVDGIAEIHDKYRIAVNGQPTFERVNKSIALLREYNVDFNTLTVVNDQNYDKGRETYQALKALGSTFLQFIPIVEVDARCLPHTKGHYSPPADAVLSPFSVPADGYGRFMNAVFDAWVKEDVGSIYIREFDSLLGTWMGYPASTCVQAITCGQALIIETNGDIYSCDHYVYPAYLLGNIANTSLVKMATSRQQQRFGNAKQEKLTQMCQQCEVKALCQGGCPKHRIVPQTGEKHKHNYLCASYKHFFYHTAPVMQAMSKIIQSGGVAADIMPLLNKFNSH
;
A
#
# COMPACT_ATOMS: atom_id res chain seq x y z
N MET A 1 -6.25 -25.02 37.10
CA MET A 1 -6.00 -24.94 35.64
C MET A 1 -6.27 -23.51 35.20
N ASN A 2 -5.26 -22.64 35.20
CA ASN A 2 -5.41 -21.28 34.68
C ASN A 2 -5.31 -21.36 33.16
N MET A 3 -6.43 -21.13 32.47
CA MET A 3 -6.42 -20.85 31.03
C MET A 3 -5.53 -19.62 30.85
N SER A 4 -4.37 -19.80 30.21
CA SER A 4 -3.52 -18.67 29.86
C SER A 4 -4.37 -17.74 29.00
N GLN A 5 -4.54 -16.50 29.44
CA GLN A 5 -5.08 -15.45 28.59
C GLN A 5 -4.18 -15.42 27.35
N THR A 6 -4.68 -15.93 26.23
CA THR A 6 -3.99 -15.83 24.95
C THR A 6 -3.78 -14.36 24.69
N GLN A 7 -2.54 -13.90 24.85
CA GLN A 7 -2.14 -12.53 24.60
C GLN A 7 -2.52 -12.22 23.14
N ARG A 8 -3.37 -11.20 22.92
CA ARG A 8 -3.77 -10.70 21.60
C ARG A 8 -3.08 -9.36 21.32
N ALA A 9 -2.90 -9.00 20.05
CA ALA A 9 -2.32 -7.71 19.65
C ALA A 9 -3.02 -7.12 18.42
N TYR A 10 -2.92 -5.80 18.25
CA TYR A 10 -3.33 -5.11 17.03
C TYR A 10 -2.18 -5.14 16.02
N PHE A 11 -2.40 -5.78 14.87
CA PHE A 11 -1.49 -5.79 13.73
C PHE A 11 -2.23 -6.29 12.49
N HIS A 12 -1.84 -5.78 11.32
CA HIS A 12 -2.38 -6.20 10.04
C HIS A 12 -1.46 -7.25 9.39
N MET A 13 -2.06 -8.30 8.81
CA MET A 13 -1.34 -9.31 8.04
C MET A 13 -1.70 -9.18 6.56
N MET A 14 -0.67 -9.14 5.72
CA MET A 14 -0.79 -9.19 4.28
C MET A 14 -0.20 -10.51 3.78
N ALA A 15 -1.04 -11.32 3.15
CA ALA A 15 -0.68 -12.65 2.66
C ALA A 15 -0.24 -12.62 1.20
N LYS A 16 0.78 -13.44 0.90
CA LYS A 16 1.31 -13.64 -0.44
C LYS A 16 1.11 -15.09 -0.85
N PRO A 17 -0.09 -15.45 -1.34
CA PRO A 17 -0.47 -16.83 -1.55
C PRO A 17 0.28 -17.48 -2.72
N VAL A 18 0.90 -16.69 -3.61
CA VAL A 18 1.76 -17.19 -4.71
C VAL A 18 3.17 -16.57 -4.70
N SER A 19 3.59 -16.04 -3.55
CA SER A 19 4.89 -15.37 -3.39
C SER A 19 5.08 -14.27 -4.43
N TYR A 20 6.18 -14.26 -5.18
CA TYR A 20 6.52 -13.26 -6.19
C TYR A 20 5.94 -13.53 -7.59
N ARG A 21 5.29 -14.68 -7.82
CA ARG A 21 4.84 -15.09 -9.15
C ARG A 21 3.77 -14.16 -9.70
N CYS A 22 3.98 -13.69 -10.93
CA CYS A 22 3.05 -12.80 -11.60
C CYS A 22 2.89 -13.21 -13.08
N ASN A 23 1.72 -12.92 -13.65
CA ASN A 23 1.45 -13.01 -15.10
C ASN A 23 1.81 -11.72 -15.86
N LEU A 24 2.33 -10.72 -15.14
CA LEU A 24 2.93 -9.50 -15.68
C LEU A 24 4.42 -9.45 -15.42
N HIS A 25 5.11 -8.65 -16.22
CA HIS A 25 6.51 -8.30 -16.04
C HIS A 25 6.65 -6.78 -15.93
N CYS A 26 6.06 -6.20 -14.89
CA CYS A 26 6.09 -4.75 -14.75
C CYS A 26 7.52 -4.27 -14.47
N GLU A 27 8.03 -3.33 -15.26
CA GLU A 27 9.43 -2.90 -15.19
C GLU A 27 9.80 -2.35 -13.80
N TYR A 28 8.89 -1.61 -13.18
CA TYR A 28 9.07 -1.02 -11.86
C TYR A 28 8.76 -1.96 -10.67
N CYS A 29 8.43 -3.24 -10.92
CA CYS A 29 7.94 -4.11 -9.86
C CYS A 29 9.05 -4.45 -8.85
N PHE A 30 9.04 -3.79 -7.69
CA PHE A 30 9.96 -4.07 -6.59
C PHE A 30 9.78 -5.47 -5.98
N TYR A 31 8.71 -6.21 -6.34
CA TYR A 31 8.46 -7.53 -5.80
C TYR A 31 9.10 -8.67 -6.60
N LEU A 32 9.39 -8.46 -7.90
CA LEU A 32 10.05 -9.46 -8.73
C LEU A 32 11.47 -9.76 -8.24
N GLU A 33 12.22 -8.76 -7.77
CA GLU A 33 13.57 -8.98 -7.22
C GLU A 33 13.61 -9.95 -6.03
N LYS A 34 12.47 -10.17 -5.34
CA LYS A 34 12.39 -11.08 -4.19
C LYS A 34 12.52 -12.54 -4.59
N GLU A 35 12.34 -12.89 -5.86
CA GLU A 35 12.62 -14.23 -6.38
C GLU A 35 14.02 -14.72 -5.98
N THR A 36 15.01 -13.85 -6.14
CA THR A 36 16.41 -14.16 -5.83
C THR A 36 16.66 -14.30 -4.33
N MET A 37 15.93 -13.54 -3.50
CA MET A 37 16.11 -13.48 -2.05
C MET A 37 15.40 -14.64 -1.31
N LEU A 38 14.30 -15.15 -1.88
CA LEU A 38 13.50 -16.22 -1.27
C LEU A 38 14.00 -17.63 -1.63
N ASN A 39 15.20 -17.77 -2.22
CA ASN A 39 15.81 -19.06 -2.59
C ASN A 39 14.86 -19.97 -3.39
N ALA A 40 14.15 -19.40 -4.37
CA ALA A 40 13.12 -20.05 -5.18
C ALA A 40 13.53 -21.40 -5.82
N ARG A 41 14.82 -21.63 -6.04
CA ARG A 41 15.37 -22.88 -6.61
C ARG A 41 15.14 -24.13 -5.75
N LYS A 42 14.63 -24.02 -4.52
CA LYS A 42 14.39 -25.16 -3.60
C LYS A 42 12.93 -25.47 -3.28
N SER A 43 11.93 -24.72 -3.77
CA SER A 43 10.52 -25.02 -3.49
C SER A 43 9.67 -25.17 -4.76
N PRO A 44 9.39 -26.39 -5.21
CA PRO A 44 8.57 -26.65 -6.41
C PRO A 44 7.07 -26.34 -6.23
N LYS A 45 6.60 -26.06 -5.01
CA LYS A 45 5.23 -25.59 -4.74
C LYS A 45 5.28 -24.13 -4.30
N GLN A 46 5.07 -23.24 -5.25
CA GLN A 46 5.13 -21.78 -5.06
C GLN A 46 3.76 -21.16 -4.72
N THR A 47 2.76 -21.97 -4.41
CA THR A 47 1.46 -21.54 -3.88
C THR A 47 1.34 -22.01 -2.43
N MET A 48 0.83 -21.15 -1.55
CA MET A 48 0.57 -21.48 -0.15
C MET A 48 -0.28 -22.77 -0.06
N SER A 49 0.19 -23.76 0.71
CA SER A 49 -0.53 -25.02 0.85
C SER A 49 -1.84 -24.83 1.61
N ASP A 50 -2.79 -25.75 1.42
CA ASP A 50 -4.04 -25.78 2.19
C ASP A 50 -3.80 -25.81 3.70
N SER A 51 -2.83 -26.62 4.15
CA SER A 51 -2.44 -26.71 5.56
C SER A 51 -1.87 -25.40 6.11
N MET A 52 -1.11 -24.66 5.28
CA MET A 52 -0.56 -23.37 5.67
C MET A 52 -1.65 -22.29 5.67
N LEU A 53 -2.52 -22.26 4.66
CA LEU A 53 -3.67 -21.36 4.59
C LEU A 53 -4.58 -21.51 5.82
N ARG A 54 -4.96 -22.75 6.15
CA ARG A 54 -5.77 -23.06 7.33
C ARG A 54 -5.10 -22.59 8.62
N ARG A 55 -3.79 -22.84 8.75
CA ARG A 55 -3.00 -22.38 9.90
C ARG A 55 -2.98 -20.86 9.99
N TYR A 56 -2.65 -20.18 8.90
CA TYR A 56 -2.59 -18.73 8.83
C TYR A 56 -3.90 -18.09 9.28
N ILE A 57 -5.02 -18.50 8.71
CA ILE A 57 -6.34 -17.94 9.04
C ILE A 57 -6.67 -18.15 10.51
N ARG A 58 -6.55 -19.38 10.99
CA ARG A 58 -6.82 -19.72 12.40
C ARG A 58 -5.94 -18.92 13.36
N ASP A 59 -4.64 -18.89 13.10
CA ASP A 59 -3.67 -18.28 14.01
C ASP A 59 -3.76 -16.75 13.96
N TYR A 60 -4.11 -16.15 12.82
CA TYR A 60 -4.32 -14.71 12.71
C TYR A 60 -5.56 -14.26 13.48
N LEU A 61 -6.71 -14.91 13.27
CA LEU A 61 -7.95 -14.61 13.98
C LEU A 61 -7.78 -14.71 15.51
N ARG A 62 -7.11 -15.78 15.98
CA ARG A 62 -6.84 -15.97 17.41
C ARG A 62 -5.89 -14.95 18.01
N SER A 63 -4.95 -14.46 17.22
CA SER A 63 -3.90 -13.52 17.64
C SER A 63 -4.36 -12.07 17.62
N HIS A 64 -5.37 -11.73 16.82
CA HIS A 64 -5.79 -10.35 16.60
C HIS A 64 -6.71 -9.83 17.73
N ALA A 65 -6.39 -8.65 18.24
CA ALA A 65 -7.12 -8.04 19.36
C ALA A 65 -8.46 -7.43 18.94
N GLY A 66 -8.57 -6.88 17.72
CA GLY A 66 -9.78 -6.22 17.25
C GLY A 66 -10.92 -7.18 16.90
N ASP A 67 -12.15 -6.67 16.97
CA ASP A 67 -13.38 -7.41 16.63
C ASP A 67 -13.59 -7.55 15.12
N THR A 68 -12.95 -6.68 14.34
CA THR A 68 -12.87 -6.80 12.87
C THR A 68 -11.45 -7.16 12.46
N VAL A 69 -11.30 -8.17 11.59
CA VAL A 69 -10.02 -8.63 11.07
C VAL A 69 -10.06 -8.60 9.54
N ASP A 70 -9.21 -7.76 8.96
CA ASP A 70 -9.03 -7.68 7.51
C ASP A 70 -7.93 -8.66 7.04
N PHE A 71 -8.28 -9.51 6.09
CA PHE A 71 -7.34 -10.34 5.36
C PHE A 71 -6.98 -9.65 4.04
N ALA A 72 -5.76 -9.11 3.96
CA ALA A 72 -5.24 -8.54 2.73
C ALA A 72 -4.50 -9.60 1.92
N TRP A 73 -4.96 -9.83 0.69
CA TRP A 73 -4.37 -10.74 -0.28
C TRP A 73 -3.61 -9.95 -1.34
N GLN A 74 -2.29 -10.12 -1.39
CA GLN A 74 -1.38 -9.48 -2.34
C GLN A 74 -0.32 -10.48 -2.82
N GLY A 75 0.84 -10.00 -3.26
CA GLY A 75 2.02 -10.82 -3.57
C GLY A 75 1.95 -11.46 -4.94
N GLY A 76 2.96 -11.15 -5.76
CA GLY A 76 2.91 -11.46 -7.17
C GLY A 76 1.55 -11.05 -7.73
N GLU A 77 0.90 -11.94 -8.48
CA GLU A 77 -0.52 -11.81 -8.81
C GLU A 77 -1.36 -12.86 -8.04
N PRO A 78 -2.16 -12.46 -7.02
CA PRO A 78 -2.89 -13.39 -6.17
C PRO A 78 -3.92 -14.25 -6.92
N THR A 79 -4.50 -13.78 -8.04
CA THR A 79 -5.41 -14.63 -8.84
C THR A 79 -4.77 -15.92 -9.35
N LEU A 80 -3.43 -16.00 -9.41
CA LEU A 80 -2.71 -17.23 -9.76
C LEU A 80 -2.83 -18.35 -8.71
N ALA A 81 -3.30 -18.05 -7.48
CA ALA A 81 -3.64 -19.10 -6.51
C ALA A 81 -4.89 -19.89 -6.93
N GLY A 82 -5.71 -19.33 -7.82
CA GLY A 82 -6.95 -19.91 -8.32
C GLY A 82 -8.13 -19.73 -7.37
N LEU A 83 -9.35 -19.78 -7.91
CA LEU A 83 -10.58 -19.48 -7.17
C LEU A 83 -10.83 -20.47 -6.01
N ASP A 84 -10.47 -21.74 -6.19
CA ASP A 84 -10.64 -22.77 -5.16
C ASP A 84 -9.78 -22.53 -3.91
N PHE A 85 -8.64 -21.83 -4.06
CA PHE A 85 -7.85 -21.39 -2.92
C PHE A 85 -8.65 -20.42 -2.05
N TYR A 86 -9.31 -19.44 -2.67
CA TYR A 86 -10.07 -18.40 -1.95
C TYR A 86 -11.40 -18.90 -1.41
N ARG A 87 -12.05 -19.86 -2.08
CA ARG A 87 -13.21 -20.58 -1.50
C ARG A 87 -12.84 -21.28 -0.19
N LYS A 88 -11.69 -21.94 -0.15
CA LYS A 88 -11.16 -22.55 1.09
C LYS A 88 -10.80 -21.48 2.12
N ALA A 89 -10.21 -20.37 1.70
CA ALA A 89 -9.88 -19.28 2.60
C ALA A 89 -11.13 -18.74 3.31
N VAL A 90 -12.20 -18.43 2.57
CA VAL A 90 -13.47 -17.99 3.15
C VAL A 90 -14.08 -19.05 4.07
N ALA A 91 -14.07 -20.32 3.67
CA ALA A 91 -14.58 -21.40 4.51
C ALA A 91 -13.82 -21.50 5.85
N TYR A 92 -12.49 -21.39 5.83
CA TYR A 92 -11.68 -21.37 7.05
C TYR A 92 -11.89 -20.09 7.87
N GLN A 93 -12.07 -18.94 7.23
CA GLN A 93 -12.38 -17.68 7.89
C GLN A 93 -13.68 -17.80 8.69
N GLN A 94 -14.75 -18.30 8.06
CA GLN A 94 -16.03 -18.55 8.71
C GLN A 94 -15.90 -19.57 9.84
N GLN A 95 -15.16 -20.67 9.61
CA GLN A 95 -14.93 -21.70 10.61
C GLN A 95 -14.22 -21.18 11.88
N TYR A 96 -13.28 -20.24 11.73
CA TYR A 96 -12.43 -19.76 12.82
C TYR A 96 -12.77 -18.34 13.30
N ALA A 97 -13.86 -17.74 12.80
CA ALA A 97 -14.21 -16.34 13.08
C ALA A 97 -14.35 -16.04 14.58
N ASP A 98 -14.89 -16.98 15.36
CA ASP A 98 -15.01 -16.87 16.82
C ASP A 98 -15.68 -15.54 17.25
N GLY A 99 -16.77 -15.17 16.57
CA GLY A 99 -17.52 -13.94 16.80
C GLY A 99 -16.92 -12.67 16.17
N LYS A 100 -15.75 -12.76 15.52
CA LYS A 100 -15.14 -11.62 14.82
C LYS A 100 -15.79 -11.38 13.46
N THR A 101 -15.89 -10.11 13.09
CA THR A 101 -16.20 -9.69 11.72
C THR A 101 -14.96 -9.86 10.86
N ILE A 102 -15.12 -10.46 9.67
CA ILE A 102 -14.01 -10.70 8.74
C ILE A 102 -14.26 -9.88 7.49
N THR A 103 -13.24 -9.13 7.05
CA THR A 103 -13.22 -8.47 5.76
C THR A 103 -12.08 -9.03 4.91
N ASN A 104 -12.23 -8.93 3.58
CA ASN A 104 -11.20 -9.36 2.65
C ASN A 104 -10.88 -8.21 1.69
N SER A 105 -9.60 -7.86 1.62
CA SER A 105 -9.06 -6.90 0.67
C SER A 105 -8.16 -7.64 -0.32
N PHE A 106 -8.31 -7.39 -1.62
CA PHE A 106 -7.62 -8.16 -2.66
C PHE A 106 -6.97 -7.24 -3.69
N GLN A 107 -5.64 -7.22 -3.75
CA GLN A 107 -4.92 -6.38 -4.70
C GLN A 107 -4.50 -7.17 -5.93
N THR A 108 -4.86 -6.69 -7.12
CA THR A 108 -4.66 -7.44 -8.37
C THR A 108 -4.34 -6.52 -9.54
N ASN A 109 -3.61 -7.07 -10.51
CA ASN A 109 -3.47 -6.47 -11.84
C ASN A 109 -4.73 -6.61 -12.71
N ALA A 110 -5.77 -7.29 -12.21
CA ALA A 110 -7.09 -7.45 -12.79
C ALA A 110 -7.19 -8.25 -14.11
N ILE A 111 -6.09 -8.69 -14.72
CA ILE A 111 -6.12 -9.31 -16.06
C ILE A 111 -6.83 -10.66 -16.08
N ALA A 112 -6.78 -11.39 -14.96
CA ALA A 112 -7.42 -12.70 -14.82
C ALA A 112 -8.89 -12.62 -14.36
N ILE A 113 -9.41 -11.43 -14.06
CA ILE A 113 -10.79 -11.27 -13.59
C ILE A 113 -11.75 -11.60 -14.74
N ASN A 114 -12.57 -12.61 -14.50
CA ASN A 114 -13.67 -13.03 -15.37
C ASN A 114 -14.96 -13.07 -14.54
N ARG A 115 -16.07 -13.54 -15.13
CA ARG A 115 -17.37 -13.64 -14.46
C ARG A 115 -17.33 -14.46 -13.17
N GLN A 116 -16.58 -15.56 -13.12
CA GLN A 116 -16.48 -16.39 -11.92
C GLN A 116 -15.74 -15.68 -10.77
N TRP A 117 -14.73 -14.89 -11.09
CA TRP A 117 -14.05 -14.05 -10.10
C TRP A 117 -14.96 -12.92 -9.60
N ALA A 118 -15.62 -12.20 -10.52
CA ALA A 118 -16.52 -11.11 -10.17
C ALA A 118 -17.68 -11.58 -9.28
N ASP A 119 -18.30 -12.70 -9.64
CA ASP A 119 -19.35 -13.37 -8.87
C ASP A 119 -18.86 -13.74 -7.45
N PHE A 120 -17.72 -14.43 -7.35
CA PHE A 120 -17.13 -14.78 -6.06
C PHE A 120 -16.82 -13.55 -5.20
N PHE A 121 -16.26 -12.48 -5.79
CA PHE A 121 -15.97 -11.25 -5.06
C PHE A 121 -17.22 -10.56 -4.55
N ALA A 122 -18.30 -10.54 -5.35
CA ALA A 122 -19.59 -9.97 -4.96
C ALA A 122 -20.23 -10.77 -3.82
N GLU A 123 -20.34 -12.09 -3.97
CA GLU A 123 -20.92 -12.99 -2.97
C GLU A 123 -20.22 -12.87 -1.61
N ASN A 124 -18.90 -12.72 -1.63
CA ASN A 124 -18.08 -12.70 -0.42
C ASN A 124 -17.66 -11.28 0.02
N ARG A 125 -18.19 -10.25 -0.64
CA ARG A 125 -17.99 -8.82 -0.34
C ARG A 125 -16.51 -8.44 -0.21
N PHE A 126 -15.70 -8.90 -1.16
CA PHE A 126 -14.29 -8.54 -1.23
C PHE A 126 -14.15 -7.09 -1.71
N LEU A 127 -13.26 -6.33 -1.08
CA LEU A 127 -12.82 -5.03 -1.60
C LEU A 127 -11.64 -5.23 -2.54
N ILE A 128 -11.79 -4.83 -3.80
CA ILE A 128 -10.79 -5.08 -4.83
C ILE A 128 -9.91 -3.85 -5.07
N GLY A 129 -8.60 -3.99 -4.87
CA GLY A 129 -7.61 -3.01 -5.29
C GLY A 129 -7.12 -3.30 -6.71
N VAL A 130 -7.61 -2.55 -7.70
CA VAL A 130 -7.20 -2.69 -9.10
C VAL A 130 -5.99 -1.82 -9.39
N SER A 131 -4.89 -2.44 -9.78
CA SER A 131 -3.72 -1.74 -10.26
C SER A 131 -3.98 -1.13 -11.65
N VAL A 132 -4.09 0.20 -11.73
CA VAL A 132 -4.15 0.96 -12.99
C VAL A 132 -3.42 2.32 -12.88
N ASP A 133 -2.53 2.65 -13.82
CA ASP A 133 -1.64 3.84 -13.70
C ASP A 133 -2.15 5.11 -14.41
N GLY A 134 -3.45 5.18 -14.69
CA GLY A 134 -4.08 6.30 -15.40
C GLY A 134 -4.41 5.95 -16.85
N ILE A 135 -3.99 6.79 -17.80
CA ILE A 135 -4.27 6.59 -19.22
C ILE A 135 -3.51 5.40 -19.82
N ALA A 136 -4.05 4.83 -20.90
CA ALA A 136 -3.54 3.61 -21.54
C ALA A 136 -2.04 3.67 -21.86
N GLU A 137 -1.57 4.75 -22.48
CA GLU A 137 -0.16 4.94 -22.86
C GLU A 137 0.80 4.81 -21.66
N ILE A 138 0.44 5.43 -20.53
CA ILE A 138 1.25 5.41 -19.30
C ILE A 138 1.16 4.04 -18.63
N HIS A 139 -0.04 3.46 -18.58
CA HIS A 139 -0.24 2.13 -18.00
C HIS A 139 0.60 1.09 -18.74
N ASP A 140 0.45 1.03 -20.06
CA ASP A 140 1.07 0.02 -20.90
C ASP A 140 2.58 0.25 -21.06
N LYS A 141 3.11 1.44 -20.76
CA LYS A 141 4.57 1.67 -20.75
C LYS A 141 5.30 0.71 -19.82
N TYR A 142 4.75 0.47 -18.63
CA TYR A 142 5.41 -0.35 -17.61
C TYR A 142 4.63 -1.60 -17.21
N ARG A 143 3.31 -1.65 -17.39
CA ARG A 143 2.52 -2.85 -17.11
C ARG A 143 2.34 -3.66 -18.39
N ILE A 144 3.29 -4.53 -18.64
CA ILE A 144 3.32 -5.39 -19.81
C ILE A 144 3.13 -6.84 -19.37
N ALA A 145 2.30 -7.58 -20.11
CA ALA A 145 2.16 -9.03 -19.92
C ALA A 145 3.46 -9.76 -20.21
N VAL A 146 3.67 -10.94 -19.64
CA VAL A 146 4.89 -11.75 -19.87
C VAL A 146 5.16 -12.07 -21.36
N ASN A 147 4.14 -11.96 -22.22
CA ASN A 147 4.25 -12.12 -23.67
C ASN A 147 4.45 -10.80 -24.44
N GLY A 148 4.76 -9.70 -23.74
CA GLY A 148 5.02 -8.38 -24.34
C GLY A 148 3.78 -7.56 -24.70
N GLN A 149 2.57 -8.05 -24.42
CA GLN A 149 1.33 -7.37 -24.83
C GLN A 149 0.88 -6.29 -23.82
N PRO A 150 0.26 -5.19 -24.30
CA PRO A 150 -0.37 -4.19 -23.44
C PRO A 150 -1.51 -4.79 -22.61
N THR A 151 -1.83 -4.17 -21.48
CA THR A 151 -2.74 -4.73 -20.48
C THR A 151 -3.93 -3.84 -20.16
N PHE A 152 -3.87 -2.54 -20.48
CA PHE A 152 -4.89 -1.58 -20.11
C PHE A 152 -6.30 -1.97 -20.57
N GLU A 153 -6.45 -2.42 -21.83
CA GLU A 153 -7.77 -2.82 -22.37
C GLU A 153 -8.39 -3.97 -21.56
N ARG A 154 -7.56 -4.93 -21.14
CA ARG A 154 -8.01 -6.06 -20.31
C ARG A 154 -8.41 -5.59 -18.92
N VAL A 155 -7.62 -4.70 -18.32
CA VAL A 155 -7.95 -4.08 -17.03
C VAL A 155 -9.28 -3.34 -17.09
N ASN A 156 -9.52 -2.56 -18.16
CA ASN A 156 -10.78 -1.85 -18.35
C ASN A 156 -11.99 -2.81 -18.45
N LYS A 157 -11.85 -3.91 -19.22
CA LYS A 157 -12.89 -4.96 -19.28
C LYS A 157 -13.15 -5.60 -17.92
N SER A 158 -12.09 -5.84 -17.14
CA SER A 158 -12.22 -6.37 -15.78
C SER A 158 -12.92 -5.41 -14.83
N ILE A 159 -12.60 -4.11 -14.88
CA ILE A 159 -13.31 -3.08 -14.10
C ILE A 159 -14.78 -3.02 -14.50
N ALA A 160 -15.10 -3.10 -15.79
CA ALA A 160 -16.48 -3.16 -16.26
C ALA A 160 -17.23 -4.38 -15.69
N LEU A 161 -16.59 -5.55 -15.62
CA LEU A 161 -17.15 -6.74 -14.97
C LEU A 161 -17.36 -6.54 -13.46
N LEU A 162 -16.39 -5.96 -12.74
CA LEU A 162 -16.56 -5.66 -11.31
C LEU A 162 -17.78 -4.76 -11.08
N ARG A 163 -17.96 -3.74 -11.93
CA ARG A 163 -19.13 -2.85 -11.89
C ARG A 163 -20.43 -3.57 -12.23
N GLU A 164 -20.45 -4.42 -13.26
CA GLU A 164 -21.62 -5.23 -13.64
C GLU A 164 -22.12 -6.09 -12.47
N TYR A 165 -21.20 -6.61 -11.67
CA TYR A 165 -21.50 -7.46 -10.51
C TYR A 165 -21.61 -6.68 -9.19
N ASN A 166 -21.56 -5.35 -9.21
CA ASN A 166 -21.58 -4.48 -8.02
C ASN A 166 -20.49 -4.83 -6.97
N VAL A 167 -19.27 -5.15 -7.44
CA VAL A 167 -18.11 -5.37 -6.59
C VAL A 167 -17.44 -4.03 -6.29
N ASP A 168 -17.26 -3.71 -5.01
CA ASP A 168 -16.53 -2.53 -4.57
C ASP A 168 -15.06 -2.62 -4.97
N PHE A 169 -14.55 -1.57 -5.61
CA PHE A 169 -13.15 -1.50 -6.01
C PHE A 169 -12.52 -0.12 -5.80
N ASN A 170 -11.22 -0.17 -5.54
CA ASN A 170 -10.32 0.97 -5.48
C ASN A 170 -9.36 0.90 -6.67
N THR A 171 -8.80 2.03 -7.08
CA THR A 171 -7.68 2.05 -8.04
C THR A 171 -6.37 2.42 -7.38
N LEU A 172 -5.32 1.67 -7.70
CA LEU A 172 -3.97 1.87 -7.20
C LEU A 172 -3.07 2.25 -8.37
N THR A 173 -2.55 3.48 -8.33
CA THR A 173 -1.75 4.08 -9.39
C THR A 173 -0.33 4.29 -8.91
N VAL A 174 0.64 3.75 -9.65
CA VAL A 174 2.04 4.04 -9.43
C VAL A 174 2.38 5.38 -10.08
N VAL A 175 2.85 6.33 -9.27
CA VAL A 175 3.38 7.61 -9.75
C VAL A 175 4.86 7.44 -10.06
N ASN A 176 5.22 7.65 -11.32
CA ASN A 176 6.54 7.35 -11.92
C ASN A 176 7.02 8.52 -12.79
N ASP A 177 8.15 8.35 -13.47
CA ASP A 177 8.76 9.32 -14.39
C ASP A 177 7.88 9.71 -15.59
N GLN A 178 6.85 8.94 -15.93
CA GLN A 178 5.98 9.17 -17.09
C GLN A 178 4.69 9.93 -16.78
N ASN A 179 4.30 9.99 -15.49
CA ASN A 179 3.01 10.55 -15.08
C ASN A 179 3.08 11.57 -13.94
N TYR A 180 4.25 11.84 -13.36
CA TYR A 180 4.39 12.76 -12.22
C TYR A 180 3.88 14.18 -12.50
N ASP A 181 3.89 14.61 -13.76
CA ASP A 181 3.39 15.90 -14.23
C ASP A 181 1.95 15.84 -14.78
N LYS A 182 1.33 14.66 -14.75
CA LYS A 182 0.01 14.35 -15.32
C LYS A 182 -1.05 14.04 -14.27
N GLY A 183 -0.96 14.66 -13.09
CA GLY A 183 -1.84 14.38 -11.95
C GLY A 183 -3.32 14.56 -12.27
N ARG A 184 -3.69 15.69 -12.91
CA ARG A 184 -5.08 15.97 -13.30
C ARG A 184 -5.62 14.97 -14.32
N GLU A 185 -4.83 14.66 -15.35
CA GLU A 185 -5.21 13.72 -16.42
C GLU A 185 -5.39 12.30 -15.87
N THR A 186 -4.47 11.88 -15.00
CA THR A 186 -4.54 10.59 -14.30
C THR A 186 -5.79 10.52 -13.44
N TYR A 187 -6.06 11.55 -12.63
CA TYR A 187 -7.28 11.63 -11.81
C TYR A 187 -8.56 11.50 -12.64
N GLN A 188 -8.66 12.25 -13.73
CA GLN A 188 -9.83 12.20 -14.62
C GLN A 188 -9.99 10.84 -15.31
N ALA A 189 -8.89 10.21 -15.74
CA ALA A 189 -8.91 8.88 -16.32
C ALA A 189 -9.44 7.83 -15.33
N LEU A 190 -8.99 7.87 -14.07
CA LEU A 190 -9.44 6.93 -13.04
C LEU A 190 -10.91 7.15 -12.67
N LYS A 191 -11.35 8.41 -12.57
CA LYS A 191 -12.77 8.77 -12.38
C LYS A 191 -13.63 8.24 -13.53
N ALA A 192 -13.16 8.36 -14.78
CA ALA A 192 -13.86 7.86 -15.96
C ALA A 192 -14.02 6.33 -15.99
N LEU A 193 -13.11 5.57 -15.37
CA LEU A 193 -13.25 4.13 -15.17
C LEU A 193 -14.38 3.77 -14.18
N GLY A 194 -14.86 4.75 -13.41
CA GLY A 194 -15.87 4.60 -12.36
C GLY A 194 -15.28 4.40 -10.97
N SER A 195 -14.00 4.70 -10.77
CA SER A 195 -13.36 4.61 -9.45
C SER A 195 -13.78 5.79 -8.57
N THR A 196 -14.22 5.50 -7.36
CA THR A 196 -14.52 6.50 -6.32
C THR A 196 -13.51 6.47 -5.17
N PHE A 197 -12.60 5.49 -5.14
CA PHE A 197 -11.56 5.34 -4.14
C PHE A 197 -10.19 5.20 -4.81
N LEU A 198 -9.33 6.19 -4.61
CA LEU A 198 -8.08 6.37 -5.34
C LEU A 198 -6.88 6.30 -4.38
N GLN A 199 -5.82 5.62 -4.81
CA GLN A 199 -4.54 5.56 -4.10
C GLN A 199 -3.39 5.85 -5.06
N PHE A 200 -2.55 6.82 -4.71
CA PHE A 200 -1.38 7.20 -5.49
C PHE A 200 -0.11 6.79 -4.75
N ILE A 201 0.76 6.03 -5.42
CA ILE A 201 1.91 5.38 -4.80
C ILE A 201 3.17 5.81 -5.54
N PRO A 202 4.03 6.67 -4.96
CA PRO A 202 5.27 7.08 -5.62
C PRO A 202 6.26 5.92 -5.67
N ILE A 203 6.80 5.62 -6.84
CA ILE A 203 7.89 4.65 -6.98
C ILE A 203 9.25 5.35 -6.85
N VAL A 204 10.07 4.87 -5.91
CA VAL A 204 11.46 5.30 -5.73
C VAL A 204 12.31 4.06 -5.54
N GLU A 205 12.98 3.64 -6.61
CA GLU A 205 13.89 2.50 -6.59
C GLU A 205 15.29 2.92 -7.01
N VAL A 206 16.27 2.21 -6.45
CA VAL A 206 17.66 2.35 -6.89
C VAL A 206 17.95 1.26 -7.91
N ASP A 207 18.85 1.56 -8.82
CA ASP A 207 19.31 0.59 -9.80
C ASP A 207 19.80 -0.68 -9.10
N ALA A 208 19.32 -1.84 -9.55
CA ALA A 208 19.65 -3.13 -8.94
C ALA A 208 21.17 -3.37 -8.89
N ARG A 209 21.93 -2.79 -9.83
CA ARG A 209 23.41 -2.88 -9.88
C ARG A 209 24.07 -2.16 -8.69
N CYS A 210 23.40 -1.18 -8.09
CA CYS A 210 23.89 -0.47 -6.90
C CYS A 210 23.63 -1.25 -5.60
N LEU A 211 22.76 -2.26 -5.62
CA LEU A 211 22.41 -3.02 -4.42
C LEU A 211 23.35 -4.23 -4.23
N PRO A 212 24.11 -4.29 -3.13
CA PRO A 212 24.95 -5.45 -2.86
C PRO A 212 24.07 -6.68 -2.53
N HIS A 213 23.97 -7.62 -3.48
CA HIS A 213 23.18 -8.86 -3.36
C HIS A 213 23.50 -9.72 -2.14
N THR A 214 24.65 -9.52 -1.49
CA THR A 214 25.14 -10.34 -0.37
C THR A 214 24.62 -9.91 1.00
N LYS A 215 23.99 -8.74 1.13
CA LYS A 215 23.73 -8.15 2.45
C LYS A 215 22.43 -8.60 3.11
N GLY A 216 21.50 -9.23 2.38
CA GLY A 216 20.23 -9.72 2.95
C GLY A 216 19.37 -8.64 3.63
N HIS A 217 19.59 -7.36 3.27
CA HIS A 217 18.83 -6.20 3.74
C HIS A 217 18.91 -5.06 2.72
N TYR A 218 17.89 -4.20 2.68
CA TYR A 218 17.88 -3.01 1.84
C TYR A 218 18.74 -1.90 2.46
N SER A 219 19.87 -1.59 1.83
CA SER A 219 20.75 -0.49 2.22
C SER A 219 21.52 0.03 1.00
N PRO A 220 20.89 0.93 0.21
CA PRO A 220 21.56 1.55 -0.93
C PRO A 220 22.81 2.31 -0.48
N PRO A 221 23.91 2.29 -1.25
CA PRO A 221 25.09 3.10 -0.98
C PRO A 221 24.80 4.60 -1.14
N ALA A 222 25.75 5.46 -0.78
CA ALA A 222 25.57 6.92 -0.80
C ALA A 222 25.47 7.49 -2.22
N ASP A 223 26.14 6.84 -3.17
CA ASP A 223 26.25 7.13 -4.59
C ASP A 223 25.28 6.27 -5.45
N ALA A 224 24.27 5.67 -4.82
CA ALA A 224 23.29 4.85 -5.53
C ALA A 224 22.55 5.68 -6.60
N VAL A 225 22.46 5.13 -7.80
CA VAL A 225 21.71 5.73 -8.91
C VAL A 225 20.26 5.26 -8.83
N LEU A 226 19.32 6.15 -9.12
CA LEU A 226 17.90 5.79 -9.20
C LEU A 226 17.59 5.00 -10.46
N SER A 227 16.65 4.07 -10.36
CA SER A 227 16.07 3.43 -11.54
C SER A 227 15.33 4.46 -12.39
N PRO A 228 15.34 4.34 -13.73
CA PRO A 228 14.83 5.35 -14.64
C PRO A 228 13.32 5.61 -14.47
N PHE A 229 12.57 4.60 -14.04
CA PHE A 229 11.14 4.71 -13.77
C PHE A 229 10.79 5.44 -12.45
N SER A 230 11.79 5.80 -11.65
CA SER A 230 11.55 6.46 -10.35
C SER A 230 10.96 7.85 -10.56
N VAL A 231 9.98 8.20 -9.73
CA VAL A 231 9.42 9.56 -9.72
C VAL A 231 10.52 10.57 -9.37
N PRO A 232 10.57 11.76 -10.00
CA PRO A 232 11.47 12.83 -9.58
C PRO A 232 11.22 13.28 -8.12
N ALA A 233 12.25 13.80 -7.45
CA ALA A 233 12.20 14.18 -6.03
C ALA A 233 11.06 15.13 -5.65
N ASP A 234 10.69 16.04 -6.56
CA ASP A 234 9.58 17.00 -6.44
C ASP A 234 8.32 16.57 -7.23
N GLY A 235 8.44 15.50 -8.04
CA GLY A 235 7.42 15.06 -8.98
C GLY A 235 6.16 14.55 -8.29
N TYR A 236 6.30 13.78 -7.20
CA TYR A 236 5.13 13.30 -6.46
C TYR A 236 4.32 14.45 -5.84
N GLY A 237 4.98 15.50 -5.38
CA GLY A 237 4.30 16.69 -4.86
C GLY A 237 3.52 17.43 -5.95
N ARG A 238 4.12 17.61 -7.13
CA ARG A 238 3.45 18.19 -8.31
C ARG A 238 2.23 17.37 -8.72
N PHE A 239 2.39 16.05 -8.79
CA PHE A 239 1.30 15.13 -9.07
C PHE A 239 0.14 15.31 -8.09
N MET A 240 0.41 15.19 -6.79
CA MET A 240 -0.62 15.25 -5.75
C MET A 240 -1.31 16.60 -5.69
N ASN A 241 -0.60 17.69 -5.94
CA ASN A 241 -1.20 19.03 -5.99
C ASN A 241 -2.15 19.18 -7.19
N ALA A 242 -1.76 18.70 -8.37
CA ALA A 242 -2.63 18.72 -9.54
C ALA A 242 -3.89 17.86 -9.35
N VAL A 243 -3.76 16.72 -8.67
CA VAL A 243 -4.92 15.91 -8.26
C VAL A 243 -5.80 16.67 -7.25
N PHE A 244 -5.19 17.28 -6.22
CA PHE A 244 -5.90 18.02 -5.19
C PHE A 244 -6.72 19.17 -5.79
N ASP A 245 -6.11 19.95 -6.69
CA ASP A 245 -6.75 21.10 -7.34
C ASP A 245 -7.94 20.70 -8.23
N ALA A 246 -7.90 19.49 -8.80
CA ALA A 246 -9.01 18.95 -9.56
C ALA A 246 -10.11 18.41 -8.65
N TRP A 247 -9.74 17.60 -7.65
CA TRP A 247 -10.66 16.95 -6.71
C TRP A 247 -11.43 17.96 -5.85
N VAL A 248 -10.73 18.95 -5.30
CA VAL A 248 -11.29 19.84 -4.26
C VAL A 248 -12.37 20.79 -4.76
N LYS A 249 -12.51 20.91 -6.08
CA LYS A 249 -13.51 21.79 -6.71
C LYS A 249 -14.88 21.13 -6.87
N GLU A 250 -14.90 19.82 -7.08
CA GLU A 250 -16.08 19.12 -7.59
C GLU A 250 -16.43 17.85 -6.81
N ASP A 251 -15.46 17.21 -6.15
CA ASP A 251 -15.57 15.80 -5.77
C ASP A 251 -15.37 15.52 -4.26
N VAL A 252 -15.28 16.57 -3.44
CA VAL A 252 -15.15 16.41 -1.98
C VAL A 252 -16.41 15.74 -1.43
N GLY A 253 -16.27 14.55 -0.85
CA GLY A 253 -17.37 13.75 -0.30
C GLY A 253 -18.03 12.79 -1.28
N SER A 254 -17.57 12.73 -2.54
CA SER A 254 -18.02 11.74 -3.54
C SER A 254 -16.89 10.87 -4.07
N ILE A 255 -15.66 11.40 -4.12
CA ILE A 255 -14.43 10.67 -4.45
C ILE A 255 -13.47 10.80 -3.27
N TYR A 256 -12.87 9.67 -2.89
CA TYR A 256 -12.03 9.51 -1.73
C TYR A 256 -10.60 9.19 -2.19
N ILE A 257 -9.67 10.07 -1.82
CA ILE A 257 -8.24 9.90 -2.13
C ILE A 257 -7.53 9.63 -0.82
N ARG A 258 -6.94 8.43 -0.68
CA ARG A 258 -6.37 7.93 0.58
C ARG A 258 -5.47 8.94 1.27
N GLU A 259 -4.60 9.60 0.51
CA GLU A 259 -3.66 10.59 1.03
C GLU A 259 -4.36 11.84 1.57
N PHE A 260 -5.47 12.28 0.95
CA PHE A 260 -6.23 13.45 1.38
C PHE A 260 -7.11 13.14 2.59
N ASP A 261 -7.76 11.98 2.62
CA ASP A 261 -8.54 11.52 3.77
C ASP A 261 -7.65 11.38 5.03
N SER A 262 -6.47 10.76 4.86
CA SER A 262 -5.46 10.65 5.94
C SER A 262 -4.99 12.04 6.40
N LEU A 263 -4.76 12.96 5.46
CA LEU A 263 -4.29 14.30 5.77
C LEU A 263 -5.35 15.11 6.53
N LEU A 264 -6.61 15.09 6.08
CA LEU A 264 -7.71 15.76 6.78
C LEU A 264 -7.91 15.20 8.19
N GLY A 265 -7.89 13.87 8.34
CA GLY A 265 -7.94 13.24 9.66
C GLY A 265 -6.79 13.70 10.58
N THR A 266 -5.59 13.86 10.02
CA THR A 266 -4.43 14.37 10.77
C THR A 266 -4.61 15.83 11.18
N TRP A 267 -5.17 16.69 10.31
CA TRP A 267 -5.53 18.08 10.67
C TRP A 267 -6.59 18.16 11.77
N MET A 268 -7.48 17.17 11.83
CA MET A 268 -8.49 17.04 12.89
C MET A 268 -7.93 16.43 14.19
N GLY A 269 -6.64 16.08 14.24
CA GLY A 269 -5.97 15.56 15.43
C GLY A 269 -5.97 14.03 15.56
N TYR A 270 -6.45 13.31 14.55
CA TYR A 270 -6.33 11.85 14.52
C TYR A 270 -4.94 11.40 14.04
N PRO A 271 -4.48 10.20 14.41
CA PRO A 271 -3.29 9.62 13.80
C PRO A 271 -3.46 9.44 12.28
N ALA A 272 -2.37 9.60 11.54
CA ALA A 272 -2.37 9.30 10.11
C ALA A 272 -2.78 7.83 9.86
N SER A 273 -3.66 7.60 8.89
CA SER A 273 -4.12 6.26 8.50
C SER A 273 -3.14 5.55 7.56
N THR A 274 -2.16 6.27 7.00
CA THR A 274 -1.10 5.69 6.17
C THR A 274 0.18 5.42 6.96
N CYS A 275 0.81 4.27 6.70
CA CYS A 275 2.09 3.93 7.33
C CYS A 275 3.23 4.89 6.94
N VAL A 276 3.11 5.59 5.81
CA VAL A 276 4.09 6.56 5.30
C VAL A 276 4.14 7.81 6.19
N GLN A 277 3.00 8.23 6.75
CA GLN A 277 2.88 9.44 7.58
C GLN A 277 2.74 9.12 9.09
N ALA A 278 2.58 7.85 9.46
CA ALA A 278 2.56 7.44 10.87
C ALA A 278 3.90 7.72 11.60
N ILE A 279 3.89 7.83 12.92
CA ILE A 279 5.12 8.06 13.72
C ILE A 279 6.06 6.85 13.66
N THR A 280 5.50 5.64 13.69
CA THR A 280 6.23 4.37 13.68
C THR A 280 5.84 3.48 12.50
N CYS A 281 6.70 2.51 12.18
CA CYS A 281 6.45 1.45 11.19
C CYS A 281 6.02 0.13 11.86
N GLY A 282 5.82 -0.91 11.05
CA GLY A 282 5.82 -2.30 11.52
C GLY A 282 4.48 -2.86 11.96
N GLN A 283 3.38 -2.23 11.59
CA GLN A 283 2.03 -2.74 11.87
C GLN A 283 1.44 -3.57 10.73
N ALA A 284 2.04 -3.52 9.53
CA ALA A 284 1.62 -4.31 8.36
C ALA A 284 2.66 -5.39 8.07
N LEU A 285 2.47 -6.56 8.68
CA LEU A 285 3.34 -7.72 8.59
C LEU A 285 3.02 -8.54 7.34
N ILE A 286 4.02 -9.21 6.79
CA ILE A 286 3.88 -10.05 5.59
C ILE A 286 3.94 -11.52 5.98
N ILE A 287 3.08 -12.35 5.40
CA ILE A 287 3.23 -13.81 5.40
C ILE A 287 3.48 -14.34 3.99
N GLU A 288 4.59 -15.06 3.83
CA GLU A 288 4.95 -15.76 2.60
C GLU A 288 4.32 -17.16 2.51
N THR A 289 4.40 -17.77 1.32
CA THR A 289 3.76 -19.08 1.03
C THR A 289 4.18 -20.21 1.98
N ASN A 290 5.37 -20.13 2.54
CA ASN A 290 5.95 -21.09 3.48
C ASN A 290 5.66 -20.76 4.97
N GLY A 291 4.93 -19.67 5.25
CA GLY A 291 4.61 -19.22 6.59
C GLY A 291 5.65 -18.32 7.26
N ASP A 292 6.69 -17.91 6.53
CA ASP A 292 7.66 -16.93 7.02
C ASP A 292 7.00 -15.56 7.16
N ILE A 293 7.33 -14.87 8.27
CA ILE A 293 6.76 -13.58 8.65
C ILE A 293 7.81 -12.48 8.57
N TYR A 294 7.53 -11.43 7.81
CA TYR A 294 8.43 -10.27 7.65
C TYR A 294 7.81 -8.98 8.18
N SER A 295 8.68 -8.03 8.54
CA SER A 295 8.28 -6.76 9.17
C SER A 295 7.40 -5.83 8.32
N CYS A 296 7.55 -5.86 6.99
CA CYS A 296 6.88 -4.96 6.03
C CYS A 296 7.11 -5.43 4.59
N ASP A 297 6.22 -5.06 3.67
CA ASP A 297 6.27 -5.40 2.24
C ASP A 297 7.57 -4.98 1.53
N HIS A 298 8.04 -3.76 1.77
CA HIS A 298 9.32 -3.29 1.23
C HIS A 298 10.55 -3.99 1.83
N TYR A 299 10.37 -4.68 2.97
CA TYR A 299 11.45 -5.26 3.76
C TYR A 299 11.37 -6.79 3.83
N VAL A 300 10.88 -7.46 2.78
CA VAL A 300 10.98 -8.93 2.63
C VAL A 300 12.44 -9.30 2.28
N TYR A 301 13.32 -9.22 3.27
CA TYR A 301 14.72 -9.65 3.20
C TYR A 301 15.09 -10.42 4.49
N PRO A 302 16.11 -11.29 4.46
CA PRO A 302 16.51 -12.09 5.62
C PRO A 302 16.68 -11.31 6.93
N ALA A 303 17.23 -10.07 6.89
CA ALA A 303 17.42 -9.26 8.10
C ALA A 303 16.14 -8.82 8.81
N TYR A 304 14.99 -8.93 8.13
CA TYR A 304 13.67 -8.53 8.64
C TYR A 304 12.71 -9.72 8.75
N LEU A 305 13.22 -10.95 8.62
CA LEU A 305 12.49 -12.16 8.99
C LEU A 305 12.30 -12.17 10.51
N LEU A 306 11.04 -12.23 10.94
CA LEU A 306 10.66 -12.32 12.36
C LEU A 306 10.57 -13.77 12.85
N GLY A 307 10.35 -14.70 11.93
CA GLY A 307 10.22 -16.13 12.19
C GLY A 307 9.21 -16.80 11.25
N ASN A 308 8.78 -18.00 11.62
CA ASN A 308 7.78 -18.76 10.87
C ASN A 308 6.58 -19.09 11.76
N ILE A 309 5.36 -18.92 11.22
CA ILE A 309 4.10 -19.13 11.94
C ILE A 309 3.90 -20.57 12.47
N ALA A 310 4.59 -21.56 11.88
CA ALA A 310 4.54 -22.93 12.36
C ALA A 310 5.25 -23.10 13.72
N ASN A 311 6.22 -22.22 14.02
CA ASN A 311 7.15 -22.37 15.15
C ASN A 311 6.95 -21.28 16.23
N THR A 312 6.47 -20.11 15.84
CA THR A 312 6.32 -18.93 16.70
C THR A 312 4.94 -18.32 16.50
N SER A 313 4.24 -17.94 17.58
CA SER A 313 2.94 -17.27 17.46
C SER A 313 3.05 -15.89 16.81
N LEU A 314 2.03 -15.48 16.06
CA LEU A 314 1.99 -14.17 15.40
C LEU A 314 2.13 -13.02 16.39
N VAL A 315 1.47 -13.09 17.55
CA VAL A 315 1.58 -12.06 18.60
C VAL A 315 3.02 -11.92 19.08
N LYS A 316 3.73 -13.01 19.32
CA LYS A 316 5.13 -12.97 19.76
C LYS A 316 6.04 -12.34 18.71
N MET A 317 5.80 -12.59 17.42
CA MET A 317 6.56 -11.95 16.33
C MET A 317 6.21 -10.47 16.19
N ALA A 318 4.92 -10.13 16.14
CA ALA A 318 4.40 -8.77 15.99
C ALA A 318 4.82 -7.82 17.12
N THR A 319 4.94 -8.36 18.34
CA THR A 319 5.34 -7.60 19.54
C THR A 319 6.81 -7.79 19.92
N SER A 320 7.60 -8.50 19.09
CA SER A 320 9.00 -8.80 19.38
C SER A 320 9.85 -7.53 19.50
N ARG A 321 10.98 -7.63 20.23
CA ARG A 321 11.97 -6.55 20.29
C ARG A 321 12.51 -6.17 18.90
N GLN A 322 12.65 -7.14 18.00
CA GLN A 322 13.05 -6.89 16.61
C GLN A 322 12.02 -6.01 15.89
N GLN A 323 10.73 -6.34 16.01
CA GLN A 323 9.65 -5.58 15.37
C GLN A 323 9.48 -4.18 15.98
N GLN A 324 9.59 -4.05 17.30
CA GLN A 324 9.58 -2.75 17.98
C GLN A 324 10.75 -1.86 17.52
N ARG A 325 11.96 -2.42 17.42
CA ARG A 325 13.14 -1.71 16.89
C ARG A 325 12.94 -1.29 15.43
N PHE A 326 12.39 -2.18 14.60
CA PHE A 326 12.04 -1.85 13.21
C PHE A 326 11.04 -0.68 13.14
N GLY A 327 9.99 -0.73 13.95
CA GLY A 327 8.97 0.32 14.01
C GLY A 327 9.50 1.67 14.49
N ASN A 328 10.22 1.67 15.62
CA ASN A 328 10.75 2.89 16.25
C ASN A 328 11.88 3.54 15.46
N ALA A 329 12.63 2.77 14.66
CA ALA A 329 13.66 3.30 13.79
C ALA A 329 13.13 4.40 12.85
N LYS A 330 11.83 4.42 12.52
CA LYS A 330 11.24 5.49 11.72
C LYS A 330 11.39 6.87 12.36
N GLN A 331 11.05 7.01 13.64
CA GLN A 331 11.16 8.27 14.38
C GLN A 331 12.58 8.52 14.90
N GLU A 332 13.27 7.47 15.35
CA GLU A 332 14.62 7.58 15.93
C GLU A 332 15.69 7.95 14.90
N LYS A 333 15.50 7.55 13.63
CA LYS A 333 16.45 7.82 12.54
C LYS A 333 16.02 9.00 11.65
N LEU A 334 15.28 9.95 12.21
CA LEU A 334 15.04 11.24 11.55
C LEU A 334 16.31 12.09 11.57
N THR A 335 16.58 12.79 10.48
CA THR A 335 17.64 13.80 10.40
C THR A 335 17.27 15.01 11.28
N GLN A 336 18.24 15.82 11.71
CA GLN A 336 17.98 17.07 12.42
C GLN A 336 17.07 17.99 11.62
N MET A 337 17.29 18.06 10.29
CA MET A 337 16.38 18.78 9.39
C MET A 337 14.92 18.34 9.53
N CYS A 338 14.64 17.03 9.59
CA CYS A 338 13.27 16.53 9.80
C CYS A 338 12.76 16.81 11.21
N GLN A 339 13.62 16.75 12.22
CA GLN A 339 13.23 16.98 13.61
C GLN A 339 12.76 18.42 13.86
N GLN A 340 13.31 19.38 13.12
CA GLN A 340 13.02 20.81 13.19
C GLN A 340 12.04 21.29 12.11
N CYS A 341 11.62 20.41 11.19
CA CYS A 341 10.77 20.78 10.06
C CYS A 341 9.34 21.09 10.50
N GLU A 342 8.81 22.20 9.99
CA GLU A 342 7.47 22.72 10.22
C GLU A 342 6.33 21.75 9.83
N VAL A 343 6.53 20.91 8.81
CA VAL A 343 5.55 19.88 8.42
C VAL A 343 5.81 18.51 9.04
N LYS A 344 6.72 18.39 10.02
CA LYS A 344 7.07 17.10 10.66
C LYS A 344 5.85 16.37 11.23
N ALA A 345 4.92 17.09 11.85
CA ALA A 345 3.72 16.51 12.44
C ALA A 345 2.86 15.74 11.41
N LEU A 346 2.82 16.23 10.17
CA LEU A 346 2.11 15.62 9.03
C LEU A 346 2.97 14.57 8.30
N CYS A 347 4.26 14.84 8.16
CA CYS A 347 5.17 14.07 7.30
C CYS A 347 5.82 12.86 8.00
N GLN A 348 6.25 13.03 9.25
CA GLN A 348 7.03 12.05 10.03
C GLN A 348 8.25 11.48 9.28
N GLY A 349 8.84 12.25 8.37
CA GLY A 349 9.99 11.86 7.54
C GLY A 349 9.70 10.81 6.47
N GLY A 350 8.43 10.56 6.15
CA GLY A 350 7.98 9.63 5.12
C GLY A 350 8.42 8.18 5.35
N CYS A 351 8.28 7.35 4.30
CA CYS A 351 8.69 5.95 4.34
C CYS A 351 10.23 5.80 4.50
N PRO A 352 10.72 4.99 5.46
CA PRO A 352 12.15 4.70 5.58
C PRO A 352 12.80 4.09 4.32
N LYS A 353 12.03 3.37 3.47
CA LYS A 353 12.51 2.83 2.19
C LYS A 353 13.05 3.92 1.25
N HIS A 354 12.48 5.13 1.33
CA HIS A 354 12.87 6.28 0.49
C HIS A 354 13.92 7.18 1.16
N ARG A 355 14.46 6.81 2.33
CA ARG A 355 15.54 7.56 3.00
C ARG A 355 16.91 7.18 2.45
N ILE A 356 17.19 7.65 1.24
CA ILE A 356 18.37 7.25 0.46
C ILE A 356 19.36 8.38 0.21
N VAL A 357 19.01 9.63 0.53
CA VAL A 357 19.82 10.82 0.22
C VAL A 357 20.76 11.14 1.39
N PRO A 358 22.09 11.03 1.26
CA PRO A 358 23.01 11.49 2.30
C PRO A 358 22.92 13.02 2.46
N GLN A 359 23.09 13.51 3.69
CA GLN A 359 23.11 14.93 4.02
C GLN A 359 24.37 15.25 4.84
N THR A 360 25.03 16.37 4.52
CA THR A 360 26.24 16.80 5.21
C THR A 360 25.94 17.05 6.69
N GLY A 361 26.73 16.45 7.59
CA GLY A 361 26.55 16.60 9.04
C GLY A 361 25.44 15.74 9.66
N GLU A 362 24.72 14.94 8.85
CA GLU A 362 23.64 14.07 9.33
C GLU A 362 24.10 12.61 9.43
N LYS A 363 23.80 11.95 10.55
CA LYS A 363 24.09 10.52 10.75
C LYS A 363 23.23 9.62 9.86
N HIS A 364 22.03 10.05 9.54
CA HIS A 364 21.03 9.27 8.82
C HIS A 364 20.71 9.91 7.48
N LYS A 365 20.37 9.07 6.51
CA LYS A 365 19.96 9.52 5.18
C LYS A 365 18.59 10.19 5.26
N HIS A 366 18.41 11.20 4.43
CA HIS A 366 17.19 11.97 4.29
C HIS A 366 16.25 11.34 3.25
N ASN A 367 14.96 11.67 3.35
CA ASN A 367 13.94 11.18 2.42
C ASN A 367 14.11 11.84 1.05
N TYR A 368 14.20 11.03 0.00
CA TYR A 368 14.31 11.50 -1.38
C TYR A 368 13.11 12.36 -1.81
N LEU A 369 11.91 12.04 -1.32
CA LEU A 369 10.67 12.76 -1.62
C LEU A 369 10.40 13.94 -0.67
N CYS A 370 11.41 14.43 0.07
CA CYS A 370 11.21 15.54 1.01
C CYS A 370 10.62 16.79 0.33
N ALA A 371 11.15 17.15 -0.85
CA ALA A 371 10.65 18.28 -1.64
C ALA A 371 9.17 18.08 -2.03
N SER A 372 8.83 16.89 -2.56
CA SER A 372 7.45 16.51 -2.87
C SER A 372 6.52 16.65 -1.67
N TYR A 373 6.90 16.12 -0.50
CA TYR A 373 6.07 16.20 0.69
C TYR A 373 5.87 17.63 1.18
N LYS A 374 6.93 18.46 1.19
CA LYS A 374 6.79 19.88 1.54
C LYS A 374 5.83 20.58 0.59
N HIS A 375 6.03 20.44 -0.72
CA HIS A 375 5.15 21.04 -1.73
C HIS A 375 3.69 20.62 -1.53
N PHE A 376 3.45 19.33 -1.27
CA PHE A 376 2.12 18.79 -1.04
C PHE A 376 1.45 19.35 0.22
N PHE A 377 2.14 19.27 1.37
CA PHE A 377 1.55 19.71 2.64
C PHE A 377 1.32 21.22 2.70
N TYR A 378 2.21 22.03 2.13
CA TYR A 378 2.00 23.47 2.07
C TYR A 378 0.84 23.88 1.15
N HIS A 379 0.78 23.27 -0.03
CA HIS A 379 -0.26 23.57 -1.02
C HIS A 379 -1.66 23.28 -0.49
N THR A 380 -1.81 22.13 0.17
CA THR A 380 -3.12 21.68 0.66
C THR A 380 -3.52 22.28 2.02
N ALA A 381 -2.57 22.79 2.80
CA ALA A 381 -2.81 23.25 4.18
C ALA A 381 -3.96 24.25 4.32
N PRO A 382 -4.06 25.35 3.54
CA PRO A 382 -5.12 26.35 3.73
C PRO A 382 -6.52 25.74 3.61
N VAL A 383 -6.71 24.87 2.62
CA VAL A 383 -8.00 24.25 2.32
C VAL A 383 -8.32 23.14 3.32
N MET A 384 -7.32 22.32 3.71
CA MET A 384 -7.49 21.30 4.75
C MET A 384 -7.85 21.90 6.11
N GLN A 385 -7.22 23.03 6.48
CA GLN A 385 -7.56 23.77 7.69
C GLN A 385 -8.99 24.33 7.63
N ALA A 386 -9.40 24.85 6.48
CA ALA A 386 -10.77 25.33 6.27
C ALA A 386 -11.79 24.18 6.39
N MET A 387 -11.56 23.04 5.72
CA MET A 387 -12.38 21.83 5.88
C MET A 387 -12.47 21.39 7.34
N SER A 388 -11.34 21.34 8.06
CA SER A 388 -11.31 20.99 9.49
C SER A 388 -12.17 21.93 10.33
N LYS A 389 -12.10 23.25 10.10
CA LYS A 389 -12.93 24.24 10.80
C LYS A 389 -14.42 24.06 10.51
N ILE A 390 -14.77 23.79 9.25
CA ILE A 390 -16.16 23.54 8.85
C ILE A 390 -16.71 22.33 9.60
N ILE A 391 -15.98 21.21 9.61
CA ILE A 391 -16.37 20.00 10.33
C ILE A 391 -16.51 20.26 11.84
N GLN A 392 -15.55 20.99 12.44
CA GLN A 392 -15.60 21.36 13.86
C GLN A 392 -16.82 22.24 14.21
N SER A 393 -17.34 23.00 13.24
CA SER A 393 -18.56 23.80 13.39
C SER A 393 -19.86 23.03 13.12
N GLY A 394 -19.78 21.72 12.86
CA GLY A 394 -20.94 20.85 12.61
C GLY A 394 -21.32 20.69 11.13
N GLY A 395 -20.54 21.23 10.20
CA GLY A 395 -20.68 20.98 8.76
C GLY A 395 -19.99 19.69 8.30
N VAL A 396 -19.91 19.51 6.98
CA VAL A 396 -19.20 18.39 6.33
C VAL A 396 -18.06 18.90 5.45
N ALA A 397 -17.07 18.04 5.16
CA ALA A 397 -15.91 18.43 4.33
C ALA A 397 -16.33 19.04 2.97
N ALA A 398 -17.41 18.54 2.37
CA ALA A 398 -17.93 18.97 1.07
C ALA A 398 -18.36 20.45 1.04
N ASP A 399 -18.68 21.05 2.18
CA ASP A 399 -19.12 22.45 2.31
C ASP A 399 -18.00 23.46 1.93
N ILE A 400 -16.77 22.99 1.74
CA ILE A 400 -15.65 23.78 1.22
C ILE A 400 -15.82 24.18 -0.25
N MET A 401 -16.48 23.35 -1.06
CA MET A 401 -16.54 23.53 -2.52
C MET A 401 -17.25 24.85 -2.91
N PRO A 402 -18.44 25.18 -2.36
CA PRO A 402 -19.07 26.47 -2.59
C PRO A 402 -18.23 27.69 -2.16
N LEU A 403 -17.39 27.54 -1.12
CA LEU A 403 -16.55 28.63 -0.63
C LEU A 403 -15.41 28.93 -1.61
N LEU A 404 -14.77 27.90 -2.16
CA LEU A 404 -13.69 28.05 -3.15
C LEU A 404 -14.17 28.71 -4.45
N ASN A 405 -15.40 28.41 -4.87
CA ASN A 405 -15.97 28.99 -6.09
C ASN A 405 -16.22 30.51 -5.98
N LYS A 406 -16.50 31.02 -4.77
CA LYS A 406 -16.69 32.47 -4.54
C LYS A 406 -15.38 33.27 -4.69
N PHE A 407 -14.23 32.67 -4.37
CA PHE A 407 -12.93 33.35 -4.48
C PHE A 407 -12.36 33.38 -5.89
N ASN A 408 -12.77 32.46 -6.78
CA ASN A 408 -12.33 32.42 -8.18
C ASN A 408 -13.23 33.24 -9.14
N SER A 409 -14.29 33.86 -8.62
CA SER A 409 -15.26 34.66 -9.38
C SER A 409 -14.98 36.17 -9.29
N HIS A 410 -13.84 36.55 -8.67
CA HIS A 410 -13.31 37.89 -8.52
C HIS A 410 -11.84 37.88 -8.94
#